data_AF-A0A8T3W0Y0-F1
#
_entry.id   AF-A0A8T3W0Y0-F1
#
_cell.length_a   1.000
_cell.length_b   1.000
_cell.length_c   1.000
_cell.angle_alpha   90.00
_cell.angle_beta   90.00
_cell.angle_gamma   90.00
#
_symmetry.space_group_name_H-M   'P 1'
#
loop_
_entity.id
_entity.type
_entity.pdbx_description
1 polymer ?
#
loop_
_entity_poly.entity_id
_entity_poly.type
_entity_poly.pdbx_seq_one_letter_code
_entity_poly.pdbx_strand_id
1 'polypeptide(L)'
;MTEYAEAKVSLLDEFKGLTKKQWASIACAFALSAILTGFGMGAECLGFLIVAVFLYMVPHMMGVTSPKIKAVIGAVFIVVMLIVGTFAYSDSFKDMESKSTALAEAEILDVYYDDGYIVIESYNKDLSPVVEVSTITVMSFGRPYNNSDNVKEYTDFDYADGKYKQKVKLVEDDYNCIYVGYKKDVTKDQYSYIYVKLVNTGITPDKIRSACFMGAVEMLAYIGAVFYVMLIFSELMRRSAMKARKKMEAEGRLYPQGYGKCKKCGAMVLPGEINCRKCGTPIEVPEEIKVLHKKDFFECSECGTEVPMDAKMCPKCGAVFDEKDEAEIEHADGTVDVSDETFECSECGKVVPANAKRCPYCGADFDEDDE
;
A
#
# COMPACT_ATOMS: atom_id res chain seq x y z
N MET A 1 -0.71 -10.71 32.44
CA MET A 1 0.10 -10.25 31.30
C MET A 1 0.93 -11.44 30.80
N THR A 2 0.38 -12.24 29.90
CA THR A 2 1.11 -13.32 29.23
C THR A 2 1.72 -12.76 27.96
N GLU A 3 3.01 -12.47 28.04
CA GLU A 3 3.86 -12.20 26.89
C GLU A 3 3.95 -13.51 26.09
N TYR A 4 3.06 -13.69 25.12
CA TYR A 4 3.22 -14.75 24.13
C TYR A 4 4.49 -14.43 23.35
N ALA A 5 5.58 -15.10 23.72
CA ALA A 5 6.76 -15.20 22.89
C ALA A 5 6.31 -15.77 21.54
N GLU A 6 6.16 -14.89 20.54
CA GLU A 6 6.01 -15.30 19.15
C GLU A 6 7.21 -16.21 18.85
N ALA A 7 6.98 -17.52 18.76
CA ALA A 7 7.97 -18.44 18.25
C ALA A 7 8.45 -17.85 16.92
N LYS A 8 9.71 -17.43 16.85
CA LYS A 8 10.32 -16.88 15.63
C LYS A 8 10.29 -17.98 14.58
N VAL A 9 9.19 -18.04 13.82
CA VAL A 9 9.08 -18.90 12.66
C VAL A 9 10.25 -18.55 11.75
N SER A 10 11.05 -19.56 11.39
CA SER A 10 12.21 -19.37 10.52
C SER A 10 11.72 -18.87 9.17
N LEU A 11 12.51 -18.01 8.51
CA LEU A 11 12.23 -17.54 7.15
C LEU A 11 11.94 -18.73 6.21
N LEU A 12 12.68 -19.82 6.36
CA LEU A 12 12.51 -21.03 5.57
C LEU A 12 11.14 -21.69 5.79
N ASP A 13 10.62 -21.66 7.01
CA ASP A 13 9.31 -22.23 7.34
C ASP A 13 8.19 -21.33 6.78
N GLU A 14 8.37 -20.01 6.79
CA GLU A 14 7.45 -19.07 6.14
C GLU A 14 7.38 -19.33 4.62
N PHE A 15 8.50 -19.61 3.95
CA PHE A 15 8.53 -19.98 2.53
C PHE A 15 7.89 -21.34 2.25
N LYS A 16 8.13 -22.35 3.10
CA LYS A 16 7.49 -23.68 2.96
C LYS A 16 5.97 -23.61 3.16
N GLY A 17 5.50 -22.66 3.95
CA GLY A 17 4.07 -22.41 4.18
C GLY A 17 3.33 -21.77 2.99
N LEU A 18 4.03 -21.34 1.94
CA LEU A 18 3.40 -20.75 0.77
C LEU A 18 2.63 -21.78 -0.05
N THR A 19 1.39 -21.44 -0.39
CA THR A 19 0.55 -22.23 -1.28
C THR A 19 1.05 -22.19 -2.74
N LYS A 20 0.64 -23.17 -3.56
CA LYS A 20 0.95 -23.18 -5.01
C LYS A 20 0.51 -21.90 -5.73
N LYS A 21 -0.64 -21.34 -5.34
CA LYS A 21 -1.16 -20.07 -5.91
C LYS A 21 -0.25 -18.88 -5.58
N GLN A 22 0.29 -18.83 -4.37
CA GLN A 22 1.22 -17.78 -3.95
C GLN A 22 2.57 -17.90 -4.65
N TRP A 23 3.09 -19.12 -4.83
CA TRP A 23 4.30 -19.32 -5.65
C TRP A 23 4.11 -18.88 -7.10
N ALA A 24 2.97 -19.24 -7.71
CA ALA A 24 2.63 -18.80 -9.06
C ALA A 24 2.52 -17.27 -9.17
N SER A 25 1.95 -16.61 -8.15
CA SER A 25 1.84 -15.14 -8.18
C SER A 25 3.20 -14.46 -8.02
N ILE A 26 4.10 -14.99 -7.20
CA ILE A 26 5.48 -14.49 -7.06
C ILE A 26 6.22 -14.63 -8.40
N ALA A 27 6.15 -15.81 -9.04
CA ALA A 27 6.78 -16.04 -10.33
C ALA A 27 6.20 -15.12 -11.42
N CYS A 28 4.89 -14.94 -11.45
CA CYS A 28 4.21 -14.04 -12.38
C CYS A 28 4.63 -12.57 -12.16
N ALA A 29 4.64 -12.10 -10.91
CA ALA A 29 5.10 -10.76 -10.57
C ALA A 29 6.54 -10.54 -11.03
N PHE A 30 7.42 -11.50 -10.75
CA PHE A 30 8.82 -11.46 -11.16
C PHE A 30 8.96 -11.37 -12.68
N ALA A 31 8.27 -12.23 -13.43
CA ALA A 31 8.33 -12.26 -14.88
C ALA A 31 7.81 -10.96 -15.50
N LEU A 32 6.65 -10.47 -15.05
CA LEU A 32 6.07 -9.21 -15.53
C LEU A 32 6.98 -8.02 -15.23
N SER A 33 7.48 -7.91 -13.99
CA SER A 33 8.42 -6.86 -13.62
C SER A 33 9.71 -6.92 -14.42
N ALA A 34 10.25 -8.13 -14.68
CA ALA A 34 11.46 -8.30 -15.48
C ALA A 34 11.25 -7.88 -16.94
N ILE A 35 10.11 -8.25 -17.53
CA ILE A 35 9.70 -7.84 -18.88
C ILE A 35 9.60 -6.32 -18.95
N LEU A 36 8.87 -5.69 -18.03
CA LEU A 36 8.68 -4.24 -18.00
C LEU A 36 10.02 -3.50 -17.84
N THR A 37 10.91 -3.99 -16.98
CA THR A 37 12.27 -3.47 -16.85
C THR A 37 13.06 -3.63 -18.15
N GLY A 38 13.04 -4.82 -18.77
CA GLY A 38 13.80 -5.12 -19.99
C GLY A 38 13.32 -4.37 -21.24
N PHE A 39 12.03 -4.03 -21.34
CA PHE A 39 11.51 -3.16 -22.41
C PHE A 39 11.83 -1.67 -22.18
N GLY A 40 12.51 -1.35 -21.08
CA GLY A 40 12.90 0.01 -20.73
C GLY A 40 11.76 0.85 -20.20
N MET A 41 10.65 0.26 -19.73
CA MET A 41 9.62 1.05 -19.05
C MET A 41 10.19 1.69 -17.79
N GLY A 42 11.06 1.02 -17.02
CA GLY A 42 11.63 1.63 -15.82
C GLY A 42 12.60 2.80 -16.06
N ALA A 43 12.95 3.05 -17.32
CA ALA A 43 13.77 4.16 -17.77
C ALA A 43 12.94 5.45 -18.03
N GLU A 44 11.62 5.30 -18.11
CA GLU A 44 10.67 6.41 -18.23
C GLU A 44 10.34 7.02 -16.86
N CYS A 45 9.96 8.31 -16.83
CA CYS A 45 9.71 9.08 -15.60
C CYS A 45 8.76 8.43 -14.58
N LEU A 46 7.89 7.51 -14.99
CA LEU A 46 6.95 6.80 -14.10
C LEU A 46 7.09 5.27 -14.14
N GLY A 47 7.88 4.70 -15.03
CA GLY A 47 7.82 3.24 -15.19
C GLY A 47 8.54 2.47 -14.10
N PHE A 48 9.54 3.05 -13.40
CA PHE A 48 10.15 2.39 -12.23
C PHE A 48 9.13 2.21 -11.10
N LEU A 49 8.19 3.16 -10.96
CA LEU A 49 7.09 3.09 -10.00
C LEU A 49 6.15 1.93 -10.39
N ILE A 50 5.77 1.84 -11.66
CA ILE A 50 4.91 0.76 -12.16
C ILE A 50 5.55 -0.60 -11.86
N VAL A 51 6.83 -0.79 -12.20
CA VAL A 51 7.56 -2.04 -11.94
C VAL A 51 7.53 -2.40 -10.45
N ALA A 52 7.82 -1.43 -9.57
CA ALA A 52 7.81 -1.62 -8.12
C ALA A 52 6.41 -1.98 -7.60
N VAL A 53 5.36 -1.33 -8.10
CA VAL A 53 3.97 -1.61 -7.74
C VAL A 53 3.57 -3.02 -8.14
N PHE A 54 3.87 -3.46 -9.37
CA PHE A 54 3.55 -4.81 -9.82
C PHE A 54 4.28 -5.86 -8.97
N LEU A 55 5.58 -5.66 -8.73
CA LEU A 55 6.40 -6.56 -7.92
C LEU A 55 5.85 -6.68 -6.49
N TYR A 56 5.29 -5.60 -5.94
CA TYR A 56 4.72 -5.56 -4.60
C TYR A 56 3.27 -6.09 -4.52
N MET A 57 2.40 -5.63 -5.42
CA MET A 57 0.95 -5.83 -5.34
C MET A 57 0.51 -7.21 -5.79
N VAL A 58 1.10 -7.78 -6.84
CA VAL A 58 0.67 -9.07 -7.38
C VAL A 58 0.78 -10.20 -6.34
N PRO A 59 1.92 -10.36 -5.62
CA PRO A 59 1.99 -11.33 -4.53
C PRO A 59 1.05 -10.97 -3.37
N HIS A 60 0.90 -9.68 -3.08
CA HIS A 60 0.07 -9.20 -1.97
C HIS A 60 -1.42 -9.54 -2.14
N MET A 61 -1.98 -9.28 -3.33
CA MET A 61 -3.37 -9.59 -3.67
C MET A 61 -3.68 -11.08 -3.58
N MET A 62 -2.66 -11.92 -3.80
CA MET A 62 -2.75 -13.38 -3.71
C MET A 62 -2.44 -13.90 -2.29
N GLY A 63 -2.41 -13.02 -1.30
CA GLY A 63 -2.32 -13.38 0.12
C GLY A 63 -0.90 -13.52 0.66
N VAL A 64 0.15 -13.15 -0.08
CA VAL A 64 1.51 -13.06 0.47
C VAL A 64 1.58 -11.81 1.35
N THR A 65 1.38 -11.99 2.66
CA THR A 65 1.31 -10.89 3.62
C THR A 65 2.53 -10.78 4.53
N SER A 66 3.44 -11.76 4.51
CA SER A 66 4.70 -11.68 5.26
C SER A 66 5.60 -10.59 4.69
N PRO A 67 5.99 -9.57 5.47
CA PRO A 67 6.93 -8.54 5.04
C PRO A 67 8.32 -9.12 4.72
N LYS A 68 8.75 -10.16 5.45
CA LYS A 68 10.06 -10.80 5.25
C LYS A 68 10.14 -11.48 3.88
N ILE A 69 9.10 -12.24 3.52
CA ILE A 69 9.03 -12.90 2.20
C ILE A 69 9.09 -11.86 1.09
N LYS A 70 8.29 -10.78 1.20
CA LYS A 70 8.30 -9.70 0.20
C LYS A 70 9.66 -9.02 0.09
N ALA A 71 10.33 -8.76 1.22
CA ALA A 71 11.66 -8.17 1.21
C ALA A 71 12.69 -9.03 0.47
N VAL A 72 12.61 -10.36 0.64
CA VAL A 72 13.46 -11.32 -0.09
C VAL A 72 13.13 -11.34 -1.57
N ILE A 73 11.84 -11.35 -1.96
CA ILE A 73 11.44 -11.29 -3.37
C ILE A 73 12.02 -10.05 -4.06
N GLY A 74 11.90 -8.87 -3.42
CA GLY A 74 12.47 -7.63 -3.94
C GLY A 74 14.00 -7.70 -4.10
N ALA A 75 14.71 -8.25 -3.10
CA ALA A 75 16.16 -8.37 -3.13
C ALA A 75 16.62 -9.34 -4.23
N VAL A 76 15.96 -10.49 -4.37
CA VAL A 76 16.25 -11.47 -5.42
C VAL A 76 16.00 -10.87 -6.79
N PHE A 77 14.91 -10.11 -6.97
CA PHE A 77 14.63 -9.41 -8.21
C PHE A 77 15.75 -8.46 -8.60
N ILE A 78 16.21 -7.61 -7.67
CA ILE A 78 17.31 -6.67 -7.91
C ILE A 78 18.58 -7.41 -8.32
N VAL A 79 18.97 -8.46 -7.58
CA VAL A 79 20.21 -9.21 -7.88
C VAL A 79 20.14 -9.87 -9.25
N VAL A 80 19.04 -10.54 -9.58
CA VAL A 80 18.87 -11.21 -10.88
C VAL A 80 18.87 -10.20 -12.01
N MET A 81 18.10 -9.11 -11.87
CA MET A 81 18.01 -8.09 -12.91
C MET A 81 19.30 -7.30 -13.08
N LEU A 82 20.12 -7.18 -12.04
CA LEU A 82 21.45 -6.58 -12.14
C LEU A 82 22.36 -7.44 -13.02
N ILE A 83 22.35 -8.76 -12.85
CA ILE A 83 23.11 -9.70 -13.69
C ILE A 83 22.60 -9.62 -15.13
N VAL A 84 21.27 -9.66 -15.34
CA VAL A 84 20.66 -9.56 -16.67
C VAL A 84 21.04 -8.24 -17.34
N GLY A 85 20.83 -7.10 -16.67
CA GLY A 85 21.13 -5.77 -17.20
C GLY A 85 22.61 -5.58 -17.54
N THR A 86 23.51 -6.18 -16.75
CA THR A 86 24.96 -6.08 -16.98
C THR A 86 25.43 -6.94 -18.15
N PHE A 87 25.02 -8.20 -18.21
CA PHE A 87 25.60 -9.17 -19.14
C PHE A 87 24.77 -9.36 -20.40
N ALA A 88 23.45 -9.50 -20.29
CA ALA A 88 22.59 -9.85 -21.43
C ALA A 88 22.51 -8.71 -22.47
N TYR A 89 22.67 -7.46 -22.04
CA TYR A 89 22.56 -6.28 -22.90
C TYR A 89 23.92 -5.74 -23.37
N SER A 90 25.03 -6.27 -22.88
CA SER A 90 26.37 -5.80 -23.26
C SER A 90 26.69 -6.02 -24.75
N ASP A 91 26.08 -7.02 -25.39
CA ASP A 91 26.30 -7.31 -26.81
C ASP A 91 25.35 -6.55 -27.75
N SER A 92 24.24 -6.00 -27.26
CA SER A 92 23.20 -5.37 -28.08
C SER A 92 23.58 -4.01 -28.70
N PHE A 93 24.79 -3.51 -28.44
CA PHE A 93 25.22 -2.16 -28.86
C PHE A 93 25.65 -2.03 -30.31
N LYS A 94 25.98 -3.14 -30.98
CA LYS A 94 26.67 -3.06 -32.28
C LYS A 94 25.78 -2.49 -33.40
N ASP A 95 24.46 -2.57 -33.25
CA ASP A 95 23.51 -2.36 -34.35
C ASP A 95 22.39 -1.35 -34.02
N MET A 96 22.58 -0.43 -33.06
CA MET A 96 21.53 0.52 -32.71
C MET A 96 21.48 1.70 -33.70
N GLU A 97 20.50 1.64 -34.59
CA GLU A 97 20.15 2.69 -35.54
C GLU A 97 18.63 2.87 -35.58
N SER A 98 18.16 4.11 -35.57
CA SER A 98 16.74 4.45 -35.63
C SER A 98 16.50 5.53 -36.67
N LYS A 99 15.59 5.25 -37.61
CA LYS A 99 15.13 6.16 -38.66
C LYS A 99 13.69 6.58 -38.36
N SER A 100 13.43 7.88 -38.31
CA SER A 100 12.10 8.45 -38.07
C SER A 100 11.27 8.48 -39.35
N THR A 101 9.96 8.33 -39.22
CA THR A 101 9.03 8.52 -40.36
C THR A 101 9.02 9.96 -40.90
N ALA A 102 9.53 10.93 -40.14
CA ALA A 102 9.65 12.33 -40.54
C ALA A 102 10.71 12.59 -41.64
N LEU A 103 11.51 11.57 -42.03
CA LEU A 103 12.43 11.65 -43.17
C LEU A 103 11.72 12.08 -44.46
N ALA A 104 10.56 11.47 -44.74
CA ALA A 104 9.79 11.74 -45.95
C ALA A 104 9.20 13.16 -45.97
N GLU A 105 8.77 13.68 -44.81
CA GLU A 105 8.23 15.04 -44.68
C GLU A 105 9.29 16.12 -44.96
N ALA A 106 10.55 15.82 -44.66
CA ALA A 106 11.68 16.72 -44.86
C ALA A 106 12.33 16.58 -46.25
N GLU A 107 11.75 15.77 -47.15
CA GLU A 107 12.33 15.44 -48.47
C GLU A 107 13.75 14.85 -48.37
N ILE A 108 14.00 14.09 -47.30
CA ILE A 108 15.26 13.39 -47.05
C ILE A 108 15.09 11.93 -47.46
N LEU A 109 15.99 11.47 -48.33
CA LEU A 109 16.02 10.12 -48.88
C LEU A 109 16.67 9.14 -47.93
N ASP A 110 17.84 9.51 -47.40
CA ASP A 110 18.60 8.69 -46.48
C ASP A 110 19.55 9.50 -45.62
N VAL A 111 19.94 8.93 -44.49
CA VAL A 111 20.96 9.46 -43.59
C VAL A 111 21.88 8.31 -43.20
N TYR A 112 23.18 8.52 -43.38
CA TYR A 112 24.19 7.55 -42.98
C TYR A 112 25.49 8.22 -42.55
N TYR A 113 26.30 7.43 -41.83
CA TYR A 113 27.64 7.79 -41.41
C TYR A 113 28.64 7.01 -42.25
N ASP A 114 29.57 7.72 -42.90
CA ASP A 114 30.60 7.16 -43.78
C ASP A 114 31.93 7.89 -43.55
N ASP A 115 32.96 7.14 -43.15
CA ASP A 115 34.36 7.60 -43.00
C ASP A 115 34.54 8.97 -42.31
N GLY A 116 33.89 9.19 -41.16
CA GLY A 116 34.01 10.46 -40.41
C GLY A 116 33.07 11.57 -40.88
N TYR A 117 32.24 11.30 -41.88
CA TYR A 117 31.23 12.21 -42.39
C TYR A 117 29.83 11.70 -42.06
N ILE A 118 28.95 12.63 -41.70
CA ILE A 118 27.52 12.42 -41.81
C ILE A 118 27.07 12.89 -43.17
N VAL A 119 26.34 12.02 -43.86
CA VAL A 119 25.77 12.26 -45.18
C VAL A 119 24.26 12.22 -45.08
N ILE A 120 23.61 13.28 -45.53
CA ILE A 120 22.15 13.40 -45.63
C ILE A 120 21.82 13.56 -47.11
N GLU A 121 21.16 12.57 -47.68
CA GLU A 121 20.70 12.61 -49.06
C GLU A 121 19.33 13.29 -49.11
N SER A 122 19.20 14.40 -49.84
CA SER A 122 17.96 15.16 -49.90
C SER A 122 17.85 15.94 -51.20
N TYR A 123 16.62 16.05 -51.72
CA TYR A 123 16.31 16.91 -52.85
C TYR A 123 16.11 18.38 -52.44
N ASN A 124 15.95 18.64 -51.13
CA ASN A 124 15.71 19.96 -50.59
C ASN A 124 17.04 20.65 -50.23
N LYS A 125 17.47 21.59 -51.07
CA LYS A 125 18.69 22.41 -50.87
C LYS A 125 18.54 23.53 -49.82
N ASP A 126 17.30 23.83 -49.42
CA ASP A 126 16.98 24.92 -48.49
C ASP A 126 16.77 24.39 -47.06
N LEU A 127 17.02 23.09 -46.85
CA LEU A 127 17.02 22.47 -45.53
C LEU A 127 18.13 23.09 -44.67
N SER A 128 17.84 23.31 -43.39
CA SER A 128 18.85 23.65 -42.38
C SER A 128 19.07 22.43 -41.49
N PRO A 129 19.86 21.43 -41.95
CA PRO A 129 20.17 20.25 -41.16
C PRO A 129 21.05 20.61 -39.96
N VAL A 130 20.89 19.84 -38.90
CA VAL A 130 21.72 19.89 -37.71
C VAL A 130 22.18 18.48 -37.38
N VAL A 131 23.45 18.33 -37.03
CA VAL A 131 23.97 17.14 -36.37
C VAL A 131 24.29 17.47 -34.93
N GLU A 132 23.85 16.63 -34.03
CA GLU A 132 24.26 16.61 -32.65
C GLU A 132 25.04 15.34 -32.38
N VAL A 133 26.22 15.47 -31.75
CA VAL A 133 26.98 14.33 -31.25
C VAL A 133 27.09 14.42 -29.75
N SER A 134 26.72 13.34 -29.08
CA SER A 134 26.87 13.18 -27.63
C SER A 134 27.49 11.83 -27.30
N THR A 135 28.08 11.72 -26.12
CA THR A 135 28.66 10.47 -25.62
C THR A 135 27.68 9.77 -24.66
N ILE A 136 27.61 8.45 -24.73
CA ILE A 136 26.81 7.67 -23.77
C ILE A 136 27.56 7.62 -22.43
N THR A 137 26.89 8.00 -21.35
CA THR A 137 27.49 7.96 -20.00
C THR A 137 27.14 6.67 -19.27
N VAL A 138 25.89 6.22 -19.37
CA VAL A 138 25.41 4.98 -18.74
C VAL A 138 24.45 4.23 -19.65
N MET A 139 24.31 2.91 -19.46
CA MET A 139 23.32 2.11 -20.18
C MET A 139 22.29 1.45 -19.27
N SER A 140 21.04 1.84 -19.49
CA SER A 140 19.79 1.30 -18.97
C SER A 140 19.20 0.08 -19.68
N PHE A 141 19.56 -1.18 -19.40
CA PHE A 141 18.91 -2.36 -20.05
C PHE A 141 18.80 -2.25 -21.58
N GLY A 142 19.94 -1.98 -22.25
CA GLY A 142 19.98 -1.80 -23.70
C GLY A 142 19.61 -0.39 -24.18
N ARG A 143 19.21 0.52 -23.28
CA ARG A 143 18.94 1.92 -23.61
C ARG A 143 20.12 2.83 -23.23
N PRO A 144 20.70 3.54 -24.20
CA PRO A 144 21.75 4.49 -23.92
C PRO A 144 21.17 5.73 -23.22
N TYR A 145 21.90 6.24 -22.24
CA TYR A 145 21.64 7.55 -21.66
C TYR A 145 22.83 8.47 -21.91
N ASN A 146 22.54 9.62 -22.48
CA ASN A 146 23.55 10.61 -22.83
C ASN A 146 23.59 11.68 -21.74
N ASN A 147 24.78 12.20 -21.48
CA ASN A 147 24.91 13.41 -20.69
C ASN A 147 24.74 14.62 -21.63
N SER A 148 23.83 15.54 -21.28
CA SER A 148 23.64 16.82 -21.97
C SER A 148 24.92 17.65 -22.03
N ASP A 149 25.87 17.43 -21.11
CA ASP A 149 27.08 18.24 -21.01
C ASP A 149 28.08 17.98 -22.15
N ASN A 150 28.00 16.83 -22.82
CA ASN A 150 28.93 16.43 -23.89
C ASN A 150 28.38 16.66 -25.31
N VAL A 151 27.31 17.44 -25.43
CA VAL A 151 26.63 17.69 -26.69
C VAL A 151 27.42 18.67 -27.57
N LYS A 152 27.71 18.27 -28.81
CA LYS A 152 28.29 19.14 -29.85
C LYS A 152 27.33 19.23 -31.03
N GLU A 153 26.93 20.45 -31.35
CA GLU A 153 26.03 20.76 -32.46
C GLU A 153 26.81 21.27 -33.68
N TYR A 154 26.40 20.82 -34.86
CA TYR A 154 26.99 21.18 -36.15
C TYR A 154 25.87 21.56 -37.13
N THR A 155 25.92 22.77 -37.66
CA THR A 155 24.88 23.33 -38.55
C THR A 155 25.38 23.70 -39.94
N ASP A 156 26.71 23.73 -40.14
CA ASP A 156 27.33 24.16 -41.40
C ASP A 156 27.62 22.94 -42.28
N PHE A 157 26.63 22.48 -43.04
CA PHE A 157 26.81 21.38 -43.98
C PHE A 157 27.18 21.88 -45.37
N ASP A 158 28.12 21.20 -46.02
CA ASP A 158 28.42 21.40 -47.43
C ASP A 158 27.35 20.68 -48.27
N TYR A 159 26.56 21.44 -49.04
CA TYR A 159 25.58 20.88 -49.96
C TYR A 159 26.14 20.79 -51.38
N ALA A 160 26.27 19.58 -51.90
CA ALA A 160 26.65 19.31 -53.29
C ALA A 160 26.02 18.01 -53.78
N ASP A 161 25.64 17.97 -55.07
CA ASP A 161 25.13 16.77 -55.74
C ASP A 161 23.95 16.07 -55.01
N GLY A 162 23.04 16.85 -54.42
CA GLY A 162 21.88 16.31 -53.67
C GLY A 162 22.21 15.75 -52.30
N LYS A 163 23.38 16.09 -51.74
CA LYS A 163 23.86 15.59 -50.46
C LYS A 163 24.37 16.72 -49.59
N TYR A 164 23.94 16.73 -48.34
CA TYR A 164 24.62 17.48 -47.29
C TYR A 164 25.71 16.59 -46.69
N LYS A 165 26.91 17.14 -46.56
CA LYS A 165 28.03 16.47 -45.90
C LYS A 165 28.55 17.33 -44.77
N GLN A 166 28.76 16.71 -43.62
CA GLN A 166 29.44 17.36 -42.52
C GLN A 166 30.46 16.43 -41.88
N LYS A 167 31.67 16.94 -41.67
CA LYS A 167 32.71 16.19 -40.97
C LYS A 167 32.44 16.24 -39.48
N VAL A 168 32.35 15.08 -38.86
CA VAL A 168 32.00 14.95 -37.45
C VAL A 168 33.18 14.36 -36.71
N LYS A 169 33.62 15.03 -35.64
CA LYS A 169 34.67 14.52 -34.76
C LYS A 169 34.04 13.70 -33.64
N LEU A 170 34.25 12.39 -33.69
CA LEU A 170 33.86 11.48 -32.63
C LEU A 170 34.89 11.47 -31.50
N VAL A 171 34.44 11.17 -30.29
CA VAL A 171 35.30 10.97 -29.13
C VAL A 171 35.85 9.55 -29.19
N GLU A 172 37.18 9.41 -29.21
CA GLU A 172 37.86 8.11 -29.19
C GLU A 172 37.58 7.34 -27.90
N ASP A 173 37.61 6.01 -27.96
CA ASP A 173 37.34 5.13 -26.82
C ASP A 173 35.97 5.37 -26.14
N ASP A 174 34.99 5.87 -26.91
CA ASP A 174 33.63 6.17 -26.45
C ASP A 174 32.53 5.65 -27.40
N TYR A 175 31.29 5.60 -26.90
CA TYR A 175 30.09 5.48 -27.71
C TYR A 175 29.57 6.86 -28.06
N ASN A 176 29.58 7.16 -29.35
CA ASN A 176 29.06 8.41 -29.86
C ASN A 176 27.65 8.17 -30.38
N CYS A 177 26.67 8.86 -29.79
CA CYS A 177 25.32 8.93 -30.30
C CYS A 177 25.22 10.14 -31.24
N ILE A 178 24.94 9.85 -32.51
CA ILE A 178 24.79 10.87 -33.54
C ILE A 178 23.31 11.05 -33.79
N TYR A 179 22.80 12.23 -33.49
CA TYR A 179 21.46 12.66 -33.83
C TYR A 179 21.55 13.56 -35.06
N VAL A 180 20.72 13.29 -36.05
CA VAL A 180 20.55 14.19 -37.19
C VAL A 180 19.12 14.70 -37.16
N GLY A 181 18.99 16.01 -37.25
CA GLY A 181 17.73 16.70 -37.32
C GLY A 181 17.76 17.83 -38.34
N TYR A 182 16.67 18.57 -38.38
CA TYR A 182 16.58 19.80 -39.15
C TYR A 182 15.78 20.83 -38.37
N LYS A 183 16.04 22.12 -38.65
CA LYS A 183 15.30 23.22 -38.04
C LYS A 183 13.89 23.29 -38.61
N LYS A 184 12.87 23.08 -37.77
CA LYS A 184 11.45 23.10 -38.16
C LYS A 184 10.86 24.51 -38.15
N ASP A 185 11.31 25.36 -37.21
CA ASP A 185 10.92 26.76 -37.12
C ASP A 185 12.19 27.63 -37.03
N VAL A 186 12.41 28.45 -38.05
CA VAL A 186 13.60 29.30 -38.17
C VAL A 186 13.66 30.34 -37.06
N THR A 187 12.53 30.71 -36.46
CA THR A 187 12.41 31.77 -35.44
C THR A 187 12.51 31.27 -34.00
N LYS A 188 12.34 29.97 -33.75
CA LYS A 188 12.23 29.41 -32.38
C LYS A 188 13.28 28.36 -32.02
N ASP A 189 14.31 28.18 -32.86
CA ASP A 189 15.36 27.16 -32.69
C ASP A 189 14.80 25.77 -32.35
N GLN A 190 13.66 25.43 -32.97
CA GLN A 190 13.01 24.14 -32.75
C GLN A 190 13.51 23.14 -33.78
N TYR A 191 14.17 22.09 -33.29
CA TYR A 191 14.69 21.00 -34.13
C TYR A 191 13.74 19.80 -34.14
N SER A 192 13.71 19.12 -35.27
CA SER A 192 13.08 17.81 -35.44
C SER A 192 14.17 16.79 -35.74
N TYR A 193 14.47 15.90 -34.80
CA TYR A 193 15.45 14.83 -34.99
C TYR A 193 14.80 13.65 -35.71
N ILE A 194 15.46 13.21 -36.79
CA ILE A 194 14.92 12.26 -37.76
C ILE A 194 15.75 10.99 -37.88
N TYR A 195 16.98 11.00 -37.36
CA TYR A 195 17.90 9.89 -37.44
C TYR A 195 18.75 9.87 -36.17
N VAL A 196 18.94 8.67 -35.64
CA VAL A 196 19.83 8.43 -34.50
C VAL A 196 20.66 7.19 -34.79
N LYS A 197 21.97 7.28 -34.64
CA LYS A 197 22.89 6.15 -34.78
C LYS A 197 23.90 6.12 -33.65
N LEU A 198 24.12 4.93 -33.08
CA LEU A 198 25.26 4.68 -32.22
C LEU A 198 26.48 4.27 -33.04
N VAL A 199 27.60 4.95 -32.82
CA VAL A 199 28.89 4.62 -33.41
C VAL A 199 29.87 4.27 -32.31
N ASN A 200 30.33 3.01 -32.32
CA ASN A 200 31.41 2.55 -31.46
C ASN A 200 32.75 2.94 -32.09
N THR A 201 33.56 3.70 -31.36
CA THR A 201 34.87 4.21 -31.83
C THR A 201 36.06 3.54 -31.15
N GLY A 202 35.91 2.28 -30.72
CA GLY A 202 36.99 1.51 -30.10
C GLY A 202 36.78 1.19 -28.61
N ILE A 203 35.55 1.35 -28.10
CA ILE A 203 35.24 0.98 -26.71
C ILE A 203 35.55 -0.51 -26.47
N THR A 204 36.24 -0.80 -25.36
CA THR A 204 36.52 -2.16 -24.94
C THR A 204 35.28 -2.84 -24.36
N PRO A 205 35.10 -4.16 -24.53
CA PRO A 205 33.97 -4.89 -23.94
C PRO A 205 33.79 -4.67 -22.42
N ASP A 206 34.88 -4.45 -21.69
CA ASP A 206 34.83 -4.21 -20.25
C ASP A 206 34.25 -2.84 -19.90
N LYS A 207 34.57 -1.79 -20.68
CA LYS A 207 33.93 -0.48 -20.53
C LYS A 207 32.43 -0.55 -20.82
N ILE A 208 32.02 -1.33 -21.83
CA ILE A 208 30.60 -1.57 -22.14
C ILE A 208 29.89 -2.16 -20.92
N ARG A 209 30.43 -3.25 -20.37
CA ARG A 209 29.84 -3.93 -19.21
C ARG A 209 29.78 -3.01 -18.00
N SER A 210 30.78 -2.18 -17.77
CA SER A 210 30.78 -1.20 -16.69
C SER A 210 29.64 -0.18 -16.86
N ALA A 211 29.43 0.32 -18.08
CA ALA A 211 28.34 1.26 -18.37
C ALA A 211 26.95 0.61 -18.20
N CYS A 212 26.79 -0.64 -18.63
CA CYS A 212 25.57 -1.43 -18.40
C CYS A 212 25.34 -1.69 -16.91
N PHE A 213 26.39 -2.02 -16.17
CA PHE A 213 26.32 -2.25 -14.74
C PHE A 213 25.86 -0.98 -14.01
N MET A 214 26.48 0.17 -14.29
CA MET A 214 26.10 1.44 -13.67
C MET A 214 24.66 1.84 -13.98
N GLY A 215 24.23 1.76 -15.24
CA GLY A 215 22.84 2.07 -15.57
C GLY A 215 21.84 1.08 -14.97
N ALA A 216 22.18 -0.22 -14.90
CA ALA A 216 21.35 -1.21 -14.22
C ALA A 216 21.25 -0.94 -12.72
N VAL A 217 22.35 -0.59 -12.05
CA VAL A 217 22.36 -0.20 -10.63
C VAL A 217 21.46 1.00 -10.39
N GLU A 218 21.59 2.06 -11.19
CA GLU A 218 20.79 3.27 -11.04
C GLU A 218 19.29 2.98 -11.15
N MET A 219 18.87 2.29 -12.21
CA MET A 219 17.46 1.96 -12.43
C MET A 219 16.91 1.03 -11.35
N LEU A 220 17.67 0.00 -10.96
CA LEU A 220 17.26 -0.94 -9.92
C LEU A 220 17.25 -0.29 -8.53
N ALA A 221 18.08 0.72 -8.29
CA ALA A 221 18.05 1.51 -7.06
C ALA A 221 16.73 2.28 -6.95
N TYR A 222 16.23 2.91 -8.04
CA TYR A 222 14.92 3.56 -8.02
C TYR A 222 13.77 2.57 -7.80
N ILE A 223 13.77 1.44 -8.51
CA ILE A 223 12.75 0.39 -8.34
C ILE A 223 12.77 -0.15 -6.89
N GLY A 224 13.96 -0.44 -6.38
CA GLY A 224 14.18 -0.92 -5.03
C GLY A 224 13.72 0.09 -3.98
N ALA A 225 14.12 1.36 -4.12
CA ALA A 225 13.72 2.43 -3.21
C ALA A 225 12.20 2.52 -3.09
N VAL A 226 11.47 2.60 -4.22
CA VAL A 226 10.01 2.65 -4.21
C VAL A 226 9.41 1.39 -3.60
N PHE A 227 9.88 0.20 -4.00
CA PHE A 227 9.39 -1.07 -3.48
C PHE A 227 9.55 -1.19 -1.96
N TYR A 228 10.73 -0.84 -1.43
CA TYR A 228 10.99 -0.94 0.01
C TYR A 228 10.30 0.17 0.80
N VAL A 229 10.15 1.37 0.24
CA VAL A 229 9.32 2.43 0.83
C VAL A 229 7.87 1.93 0.96
N MET A 230 7.29 1.37 -0.10
CA MET A 230 5.94 0.78 -0.06
C MET A 230 5.81 -0.32 0.99
N LEU A 231 6.82 -1.19 1.10
CA LEU A 231 6.87 -2.26 2.09
C LEU A 231 6.92 -1.70 3.52
N ILE A 232 7.78 -0.71 3.77
CA ILE A 232 7.92 -0.04 5.08
C ILE A 232 6.61 0.64 5.46
N PHE A 233 6.03 1.46 4.59
CA PHE A 233 4.77 2.15 4.88
C PHE A 233 3.62 1.17 5.10
N SER A 234 3.53 0.11 4.29
CA SER A 234 2.52 -0.94 4.49
C SER A 234 2.64 -1.61 5.84
N GLU A 235 3.87 -1.88 6.29
CA GLU A 235 4.13 -2.47 7.60
C GLU A 235 3.86 -1.49 8.75
N LEU A 236 4.24 -0.22 8.61
CA LEU A 236 3.93 0.84 9.59
C LEU A 236 2.41 1.01 9.75
N MET A 237 1.67 1.05 8.64
CA MET A 237 0.20 1.12 8.65
C MET A 237 -0.40 -0.11 9.32
N ARG A 238 0.10 -1.32 9.02
CA ARG A 238 -0.38 -2.57 9.64
C ARG A 238 -0.12 -2.57 11.15
N ARG A 239 1.07 -2.18 11.59
CA ARG A 239 1.43 -2.08 13.02
C ARG A 239 0.56 -1.06 13.74
N SER A 240 0.35 0.11 13.14
CA SER A 240 -0.53 1.15 13.69
C SER A 240 -1.95 0.64 13.85
N ALA A 241 -2.52 0.02 12.81
CA ALA A 241 -3.85 -0.57 12.85
C ALA A 241 -3.98 -1.67 13.91
N MET A 242 -2.96 -2.55 14.05
CA MET A 242 -2.95 -3.59 15.08
C MET A 242 -2.86 -3.01 16.50
N LYS A 243 -2.07 -1.95 16.72
CA LYS A 243 -2.00 -1.25 18.00
C LYS A 243 -3.31 -0.56 18.36
N ALA A 244 -3.89 0.17 17.40
CA ALA A 244 -5.18 0.84 17.57
C ALA A 244 -6.29 -0.18 17.87
N ARG A 245 -6.28 -1.31 17.18
CA ARG A 245 -7.20 -2.42 17.43
C ARG A 245 -7.03 -3.00 18.84
N LYS A 246 -5.80 -3.36 19.24
CA LYS A 246 -5.52 -3.88 20.60
C LYS A 246 -5.97 -2.91 21.70
N LYS A 247 -5.77 -1.60 21.48
CA LYS A 247 -6.26 -0.56 22.39
C LYS A 247 -7.80 -0.56 22.46
N MET A 248 -8.48 -0.62 21.32
CA MET A 248 -9.95 -0.69 21.30
C MET A 248 -10.50 -2.00 21.88
N GLU A 249 -9.79 -3.12 21.74
CA GLU A 249 -10.14 -4.39 22.40
C GLU A 249 -9.98 -4.28 23.93
N ALA A 250 -8.91 -3.66 24.42
CA ALA A 250 -8.68 -3.44 25.85
C ALA A 250 -9.70 -2.44 26.47
N GLU A 251 -10.14 -1.45 25.71
CA GLU A 251 -11.18 -0.48 26.11
C GLU A 251 -12.60 -1.06 26.01
N GLY A 252 -12.77 -2.33 25.57
CA GLY A 252 -14.09 -2.94 25.35
C GLY A 252 -14.87 -2.36 24.16
N ARG A 253 -14.26 -1.45 23.38
CA ARG A 253 -14.87 -0.82 22.20
C ARG A 253 -14.90 -1.73 20.99
N LEU A 254 -14.04 -2.74 20.94
CA LEU A 254 -13.97 -3.73 19.88
C LEU A 254 -13.90 -5.14 20.44
N TYR A 255 -14.49 -6.08 19.72
CA TYR A 255 -14.41 -7.49 20.07
C TYR A 255 -13.04 -8.11 19.75
N PRO A 256 -12.58 -9.07 20.58
CA PRO A 256 -11.41 -9.89 20.27
C PRO A 256 -11.49 -10.50 18.87
N GLN A 257 -10.35 -10.69 18.22
CA GLN A 257 -10.32 -11.27 16.86
C GLN A 257 -11.01 -12.63 16.79
N GLY A 258 -12.00 -12.73 15.89
CA GLY A 258 -12.81 -13.94 15.70
C GLY A 258 -14.12 -13.96 16.50
N TYR A 259 -14.30 -13.04 17.44
CA TYR A 259 -15.54 -12.84 18.17
C TYR A 259 -16.44 -11.81 17.47
N GLY A 260 -17.77 -11.91 17.62
CA GLY A 260 -18.75 -11.06 16.91
C GLY A 260 -19.37 -11.68 15.65
N LYS A 261 -19.10 -12.95 15.35
CA LYS A 261 -19.86 -13.75 14.36
C LYS A 261 -20.31 -15.07 14.98
N CYS A 262 -21.56 -15.46 14.75
CA CYS A 262 -22.07 -16.75 15.17
C CYS A 262 -21.33 -17.88 14.45
N LYS A 263 -20.73 -18.82 15.19
CA LYS A 263 -20.00 -19.98 14.62
C LYS A 263 -20.91 -20.90 13.79
N LYS A 264 -22.21 -20.93 14.07
CA LYS A 264 -23.18 -21.80 13.37
C LYS A 264 -23.72 -21.19 12.08
N CYS A 265 -24.12 -19.91 12.09
CA CYS A 265 -24.82 -19.28 10.96
C CYS A 265 -24.10 -18.07 10.36
N GLY A 266 -22.95 -17.67 10.91
CA GLY A 266 -22.13 -16.55 10.44
C GLY A 266 -22.71 -15.17 10.68
N ALA A 267 -23.89 -15.05 11.30
CA ALA A 267 -24.52 -13.77 11.59
C ALA A 267 -23.66 -12.91 12.52
N MET A 268 -23.61 -11.61 12.27
CA MET A 268 -22.95 -10.65 13.15
C MET A 268 -23.67 -10.62 14.49
N VAL A 269 -22.91 -10.70 15.57
CA VAL A 269 -23.39 -10.71 16.95
C VAL A 269 -23.08 -9.35 17.57
N LEU A 270 -24.09 -8.73 18.18
CA LEU A 270 -23.96 -7.42 18.83
C LEU A 270 -23.56 -7.54 20.30
N PRO A 271 -23.09 -6.44 20.93
CA PRO A 271 -22.86 -6.40 22.36
C PRO A 271 -24.04 -6.74 23.24
N GLY A 272 -23.77 -7.53 24.29
CA GLY A 272 -24.76 -8.00 25.25
C GLY A 272 -25.59 -9.21 24.79
N GLU A 273 -25.42 -9.68 23.56
CA GLU A 273 -26.20 -10.82 23.06
C GLU A 273 -25.71 -12.16 23.62
N ILE A 274 -26.55 -12.79 24.44
CA ILE A 274 -26.32 -14.14 24.96
C ILE A 274 -26.60 -15.18 23.87
N ASN A 275 -27.62 -14.93 23.03
CA ASN A 275 -28.06 -15.82 21.96
C ASN A 275 -28.03 -15.13 20.60
N CYS A 276 -27.60 -15.84 19.55
CA CYS A 276 -27.61 -15.31 18.19
C CYS A 276 -29.04 -15.02 17.71
N ARG A 277 -29.36 -13.76 17.38
CA ARG A 277 -30.69 -13.35 16.87
C ARG A 277 -31.20 -14.16 15.68
N LYS A 278 -30.30 -14.68 14.83
CA LYS A 278 -30.67 -15.38 13.60
C LYS A 278 -30.94 -16.88 13.80
N CYS A 279 -30.22 -17.53 14.71
CA CYS A 279 -30.26 -19.00 14.83
C CYS A 279 -30.44 -19.53 16.25
N GLY A 280 -30.61 -18.64 17.23
CA GLY A 280 -30.82 -18.97 18.65
C GLY A 280 -29.64 -19.65 19.33
N THR A 281 -28.52 -19.86 18.64
CA THR A 281 -27.35 -20.55 19.22
C THR A 281 -26.69 -19.63 20.25
N PRO A 282 -26.43 -20.11 21.47
CA PRO A 282 -25.75 -19.33 22.50
C PRO A 282 -24.34 -18.96 22.02
N ILE A 283 -23.94 -17.74 22.33
CA ILE A 283 -22.64 -17.19 21.92
C ILE A 283 -21.66 -17.36 23.08
N GLU A 284 -20.49 -17.94 22.79
CA GLU A 284 -19.42 -18.11 23.77
C GLU A 284 -18.69 -16.79 24.03
N VAL A 285 -19.21 -15.97 24.95
CA VAL A 285 -18.59 -14.71 25.36
C VAL A 285 -17.24 -14.98 26.06
N PRO A 286 -16.09 -14.47 25.56
CA PRO A 286 -14.81 -14.58 26.23
C PRO A 286 -14.89 -13.98 27.64
N GLU A 287 -14.26 -14.64 28.61
CA GLU A 287 -14.28 -14.21 30.01
C GLU A 287 -13.79 -12.77 30.17
N GLU A 288 -12.83 -12.34 29.34
CA GLU A 288 -12.27 -10.98 29.29
C GLU A 288 -13.35 -9.89 29.10
N ILE A 289 -14.42 -10.19 28.37
CA ILE A 289 -15.55 -9.27 28.14
C ILE A 289 -16.57 -9.35 29.27
N LYS A 290 -16.77 -10.55 29.84
CA LYS A 290 -17.65 -10.74 31.00
C LYS A 290 -17.23 -9.85 32.18
N VAL A 291 -15.94 -9.58 32.34
CA VAL A 291 -15.43 -8.72 33.43
C VAL A 291 -15.76 -7.23 33.25
N LEU A 292 -15.92 -6.75 32.02
CA LEU A 292 -16.23 -5.33 31.76
C LEU A 292 -17.69 -4.97 32.10
N HIS A 293 -18.59 -5.95 32.09
CA HIS A 293 -20.01 -5.80 32.42
C HIS A 293 -20.37 -6.44 33.77
N LYS A 294 -19.41 -6.59 34.69
CA LYS A 294 -19.62 -7.19 36.01
C LYS A 294 -20.35 -6.30 37.02
N LYS A 295 -21.09 -5.30 36.54
CA LYS A 295 -22.14 -4.71 37.35
C LYS A 295 -23.35 -5.62 37.13
N ASP A 296 -23.52 -6.54 38.07
CA ASP A 296 -24.82 -7.04 38.46
C ASP A 296 -25.37 -8.24 37.65
N PHE A 297 -24.77 -9.42 37.86
CA PHE A 297 -25.34 -10.72 37.48
C PHE A 297 -25.55 -11.57 38.73
N PHE A 298 -26.63 -12.34 38.79
CA PHE A 298 -26.95 -13.31 39.84
C PHE A 298 -27.18 -14.71 39.25
N GLU A 299 -27.02 -15.76 40.04
CA GLU A 299 -27.31 -17.12 39.59
C GLU A 299 -28.80 -17.45 39.76
N CYS A 300 -29.45 -17.85 38.68
CA CYS A 300 -30.84 -18.32 38.73
C CYS A 300 -30.94 -19.55 39.64
N SER A 301 -31.73 -19.44 40.72
CA SER A 301 -31.97 -20.49 41.71
C SER A 301 -32.50 -21.81 41.12
N GLU A 302 -33.24 -21.75 40.00
CA GLU A 302 -33.87 -22.91 39.38
C GLU A 302 -32.93 -23.71 38.46
N CYS A 303 -31.96 -23.05 37.82
CA CYS A 303 -31.16 -23.70 36.76
C CYS A 303 -29.66 -23.39 36.78
N GLY A 304 -29.19 -22.65 37.79
CA GLY A 304 -27.78 -22.33 38.03
C GLY A 304 -27.13 -21.53 36.90
N THR A 305 -27.92 -20.76 36.15
CA THR A 305 -27.41 -19.95 35.02
C THR A 305 -27.25 -18.52 35.46
N GLU A 306 -26.13 -17.89 35.09
CA GLU A 306 -25.89 -16.46 35.35
C GLU A 306 -26.91 -15.61 34.57
N VAL A 307 -27.67 -14.80 35.28
CA VAL A 307 -28.72 -13.91 34.78
C VAL A 307 -28.40 -12.47 35.20
N PRO A 308 -28.59 -11.46 34.32
CA PRO A 308 -28.47 -10.04 34.70
C PRO A 308 -29.44 -9.65 35.83
N MET A 309 -29.06 -8.76 36.76
CA MET A 309 -29.94 -8.32 37.87
C MET A 309 -31.21 -7.59 37.40
N ASP A 310 -31.22 -7.00 36.20
CA ASP A 310 -32.38 -6.32 35.60
C ASP A 310 -33.34 -7.27 34.86
N ALA A 311 -33.04 -8.57 34.82
CA ALA A 311 -33.88 -9.53 34.11
C ALA A 311 -35.09 -9.93 34.96
N LYS A 312 -36.29 -9.67 34.45
CA LYS A 312 -37.56 -10.15 35.05
C LYS A 312 -37.82 -11.64 34.86
N MET A 313 -37.09 -12.30 33.96
CA MET A 313 -37.20 -13.75 33.73
C MET A 313 -35.89 -14.38 33.27
N CYS A 314 -35.64 -15.62 33.68
CA CYS A 314 -34.45 -16.37 33.30
C CYS A 314 -34.52 -16.78 31.82
N PRO A 315 -33.52 -16.42 30.99
CA PRO A 315 -33.52 -16.73 29.56
C PRO A 315 -33.30 -18.22 29.23
N LYS A 316 -32.88 -19.05 30.20
CA LYS A 316 -32.62 -20.47 29.99
C LYS A 316 -33.77 -21.38 30.44
N CYS A 317 -34.36 -21.12 31.60
CA CYS A 317 -35.43 -21.97 32.15
C CYS A 317 -36.81 -21.29 32.17
N GLY A 318 -36.89 -19.97 31.96
CA GLY A 318 -38.16 -19.24 31.96
C GLY A 318 -38.71 -18.88 33.35
N ALA A 319 -37.95 -19.10 34.43
CA ALA A 319 -38.36 -18.68 35.78
C ALA A 319 -38.54 -17.16 35.84
N VAL A 320 -39.65 -16.67 36.41
CA VAL A 320 -39.94 -15.24 36.61
C VAL A 320 -39.42 -14.82 37.98
N PHE A 321 -38.78 -13.65 38.04
CA PHE A 321 -38.27 -13.08 39.29
C PHE A 321 -39.23 -11.97 39.74
N ASP A 322 -39.85 -12.13 40.91
CA ASP A 322 -40.73 -11.12 41.49
C ASP A 322 -39.88 -10.09 42.25
N GLU A 323 -39.79 -8.87 41.72
CA GLU A 323 -39.22 -7.72 42.44
C GLU A 323 -40.22 -7.30 43.54
N LYS A 324 -39.79 -7.27 44.80
CA LYS A 324 -40.48 -6.50 45.83
C LYS A 324 -40.05 -5.05 45.62
N ASP A 325 -40.95 -4.22 45.10
CA ASP A 325 -40.70 -2.79 44.91
C ASP A 325 -40.65 -2.09 46.28
N GLU A 326 -39.46 -1.77 46.79
CA GLU A 326 -39.28 -0.90 47.95
C GLU A 326 -39.57 0.56 47.51
N ALA A 327 -40.51 1.24 48.16
CA ALA A 327 -40.89 2.61 47.79
C ALA A 327 -39.91 3.62 48.42
N GLU A 328 -38.92 4.06 47.64
CA GLU A 328 -38.00 5.13 48.05
C GLU A 328 -38.58 6.50 47.70
N ILE A 329 -38.71 7.39 48.70
CA ILE A 329 -39.08 8.79 48.47
C ILE A 329 -38.01 9.72 49.06
N GLU A 330 -37.40 10.54 48.21
CA GLU A 330 -36.44 11.57 48.60
C GLU A 330 -37.18 12.84 49.11
N HIS A 331 -36.77 13.32 50.28
CA HIS A 331 -37.25 14.56 50.86
C HIS A 331 -36.49 15.77 50.31
N ALA A 332 -37.14 16.95 50.33
CA ALA A 332 -36.53 18.20 49.88
C ALA A 332 -35.31 18.65 50.74
N ASP A 333 -35.12 18.06 51.92
CA ASP A 333 -33.97 18.29 52.80
C ASP A 333 -32.81 17.29 52.57
N GLY A 334 -32.96 16.37 51.61
CA GLY A 334 -31.96 15.38 51.23
C GLY A 334 -31.96 14.10 52.07
N THR A 335 -32.96 13.89 52.92
CA THR A 335 -33.18 12.60 53.59
C THR A 335 -33.98 11.65 52.69
N VAL A 336 -33.77 10.34 52.82
CA VAL A 336 -34.43 9.30 52.01
C VAL A 336 -35.09 8.31 52.96
N ASP A 337 -36.41 8.18 52.84
CA ASP A 337 -37.18 7.16 53.56
C ASP A 337 -37.49 5.99 52.62
N VAL A 338 -37.15 4.79 53.08
CA VAL A 338 -37.40 3.52 52.38
C VAL A 338 -38.26 2.64 53.27
N SER A 339 -39.43 2.24 52.78
CA SER A 339 -40.25 1.22 53.44
C SER A 339 -41.13 0.43 52.47
N ASP A 340 -41.41 -0.82 52.87
CA ASP A 340 -42.29 -1.74 52.14
C ASP A 340 -43.78 -1.37 52.23
N GLU A 341 -44.14 -0.52 53.20
CA GLU A 341 -45.52 -0.11 53.48
C GLU A 341 -45.68 1.40 53.27
N THR A 342 -46.83 1.83 52.75
CA THR A 342 -47.13 3.25 52.46
C THR A 342 -48.51 3.65 53.00
N PHE A 343 -48.70 4.90 53.39
CA PHE A 343 -50.00 5.47 53.79
C PHE A 343 -50.28 6.80 53.08
N GLU A 344 -51.54 7.25 53.07
CA GLU A 344 -51.92 8.55 52.51
C GLU A 344 -51.81 9.65 53.57
N CYS A 345 -51.05 10.71 53.26
CA CYS A 345 -50.95 11.88 54.13
C CYS A 345 -52.32 12.56 54.29
N SER A 346 -52.79 12.72 55.53
CA SER A 346 -54.08 13.33 55.85
C SER A 346 -54.23 14.79 55.39
N GLU A 347 -53.13 15.54 55.32
CA GLU A 347 -53.14 16.97 54.98
C GLU A 347 -53.12 17.24 53.47
N CYS A 348 -52.47 16.40 52.67
CA CYS A 348 -52.31 16.64 51.23
C CYS A 348 -52.78 15.50 50.32
N GLY A 349 -53.21 14.37 50.89
CA GLY A 349 -53.74 13.21 50.17
C GLY A 349 -52.71 12.46 49.33
N LYS A 350 -51.41 12.73 49.49
CA LYS A 350 -50.34 12.04 48.76
C LYS A 350 -49.82 10.85 49.55
N VAL A 351 -49.51 9.77 48.84
CA VAL A 351 -48.95 8.54 49.39
C VAL A 351 -47.50 8.78 49.86
N VAL A 352 -47.19 8.37 51.08
CA VAL A 352 -45.89 8.52 51.75
C VAL A 352 -45.47 7.20 52.41
N PRO A 353 -44.15 6.95 52.62
CA PRO A 353 -43.65 5.75 53.27
C PRO A 353 -44.09 5.67 54.74
N ALA A 354 -44.38 4.46 55.25
CA ALA A 354 -44.90 4.25 56.61
C ALA A 354 -43.95 4.71 57.73
N ASN A 355 -42.65 4.77 57.46
CA ASN A 355 -41.64 5.25 58.41
C ASN A 355 -41.35 6.76 58.30
N ALA A 356 -42.06 7.49 57.42
CA ALA A 356 -41.81 8.91 57.24
C ALA A 356 -42.28 9.70 58.46
N LYS A 357 -41.38 10.50 59.06
CA LYS A 357 -41.70 11.40 60.19
C LYS A 357 -42.30 12.72 59.75
N ARG A 358 -42.13 13.08 58.48
CA ARG A 358 -42.64 14.31 57.87
C ARG A 358 -43.03 14.05 56.42
N CYS A 359 -44.11 14.66 55.96
CA CYS A 359 -44.55 14.53 54.58
C CYS A 359 -43.58 15.26 53.62
N PRO A 360 -42.96 14.58 52.64
CA PRO A 360 -42.05 15.20 51.67
C PRO A 360 -42.73 16.25 50.79
N TYR A 361 -44.04 16.14 50.61
CA TYR A 361 -44.78 16.96 49.64
C TYR A 361 -45.42 18.21 50.23
N CYS A 362 -45.80 18.18 51.51
CA CYS A 362 -46.43 19.33 52.18
C CYS A 362 -45.71 19.79 53.45
N GLY A 363 -44.74 19.02 53.95
CA GLY A 363 -43.98 19.35 55.15
C GLY A 363 -44.73 19.14 56.48
N ALA A 364 -45.89 18.48 56.46
CA ALA A 364 -46.63 18.14 57.68
C ALA A 364 -45.85 17.11 58.51
N ASP A 365 -45.66 17.38 59.80
CA ASP A 365 -45.05 16.44 60.75
C ASP A 365 -46.05 15.37 61.16
N PHE A 366 -45.61 14.11 61.14
CA PHE A 366 -46.34 12.98 61.67
C PHE A 366 -45.78 12.71 63.07
N ASP A 367 -46.30 13.42 64.07
CA ASP A 367 -45.90 13.21 65.45
C ASP A 367 -46.33 11.80 65.90
N GLU A 368 -45.37 10.93 66.19
CA GLU A 368 -45.60 9.70 66.96
C GLU A 368 -45.79 10.12 68.42
N ASP A 369 -47.03 10.25 68.89
CA ASP A 369 -47.44 9.93 70.27
C ASP A 369 -48.95 10.18 70.44
N ASP A 370 -49.74 9.09 70.45
CA ASP A 370 -50.80 8.80 71.43
C ASP A 370 -51.42 7.41 71.10
N GLU A 371 -51.06 6.42 71.92
CA GLU A 371 -51.68 5.09 72.20
C GLU A 371 -52.29 4.21 71.08
#